data_AF-A0A957X8Q3-F1
#
_entry.id   AF-A0A957X8Q3-F1
#
_cell.length_a   1.000
_cell.length_b   1.000
_cell.length_c   1.000
_cell.angle_alpha   90.00
_cell.angle_beta   90.00
_cell.angle_gamma   90.00
#
_symmetry.space_group_name_H-M   'P 1'
#
loop_
_entity.id
_entity.type
_entity.pdbx_description
1 polymer ?
#
loop_
_entity_poly.entity_id
_entity_poly.type
_entity_poly.pdbx_seq_one_letter_code
_entity_poly.pdbx_strand_id
1 'polypeptide(L)'
;GRGKQLRDDVSHLIDDLQSSLASAFESEEYQTRRQALEMELQEQQQERLNTLQERARERNLTLIRTPGGLVFAPFKDGNVLEPEQFNALPEEEQERMKAEVEVLQEQLQKVLYQMPKLERDIRTRLRELNQEISSFVLSELMDDLQKKYSDLPDVLAFLQAVQQDVGTHLTDFLGAKTKAAESAEDEQPLPLPNGASSSPFLRRYSVNLLVDASDQTGAPVIYESNPTYLNLVGRVEQMATMGALITDFSLIKPGVLHRANGGYVIIDADKVLTNPYAWDGLKRALEFRELRIESPMQMMSLTTTVSLEPEPIPLDVKIVLIGDRRLYYLLSQYDPDFNELFKVAADFGDELVRNNETEALYARV
;
A
#
# COMPACT_ATOMS: atom_id res chain seq x y z
N GLY A 1 25.21 -4.15 0.16
CA GLY A 1 24.11 -4.39 -0.82
C GLY A 1 23.48 -3.07 -1.25
N ARG A 2 22.39 -3.07 -2.03
CA ARG A 2 21.69 -1.85 -2.49
C ARG A 2 20.47 -1.44 -1.65
N GLY A 3 20.17 -2.13 -0.55
CA GLY A 3 18.94 -1.93 0.24
C GLY A 3 18.77 -0.52 0.82
N LYS A 4 19.84 0.07 1.36
CA LYS A 4 19.81 1.46 1.87
C LYS A 4 19.51 2.46 0.76
N GLN A 5 20.18 2.30 -0.39
CA GLN A 5 19.95 3.14 -1.55
C GLN A 5 18.52 3.00 -2.08
N LEU A 6 17.98 1.79 -2.14
CA LEU A 6 16.59 1.56 -2.56
C LEU A 6 15.59 2.24 -1.62
N ARG A 7 15.78 2.12 -0.30
CA ARG A 7 14.92 2.79 0.69
C ARG A 7 14.91 4.30 0.48
N ASP A 8 16.09 4.89 0.33
CA ASP A 8 16.24 6.34 0.20
C ASP A 8 15.68 6.82 -1.15
N ASP A 9 15.98 6.10 -2.25
CA ASP A 9 15.43 6.39 -3.59
C ASP A 9 13.89 6.31 -3.61
N VAL A 10 13.30 5.28 -2.99
CA VAL A 10 11.84 5.13 -2.90
C VAL A 10 11.23 6.25 -2.06
N SER A 11 11.87 6.64 -0.96
CA SER A 11 11.40 7.79 -0.16
C SER A 11 11.36 9.06 -0.99
N HIS A 12 12.43 9.35 -1.74
CA HIS A 12 12.48 10.51 -2.63
C HIS A 12 11.43 10.43 -3.75
N LEU A 13 11.28 9.27 -4.38
CA LEU A 13 10.27 9.03 -5.39
C LEU A 13 8.86 9.35 -4.89
N ILE A 14 8.48 8.92 -3.68
CA ILE A 14 7.15 9.20 -3.14
C ILE A 14 6.92 10.70 -2.94
N ASP A 15 7.94 11.43 -2.48
CA ASP A 15 7.87 12.89 -2.33
C ASP A 15 7.75 13.60 -3.69
N ASP A 16 8.52 13.17 -4.69
CA ASP A 16 8.53 13.72 -6.04
C ASP A 16 7.24 13.39 -6.81
N LEU A 17 6.68 12.20 -6.61
CA LEU A 17 5.37 11.82 -7.15
C LEU A 17 4.27 12.73 -6.62
N GLN A 18 4.26 13.02 -5.32
CA GLN A 18 3.24 13.89 -4.74
C GLN A 18 3.30 15.30 -5.32
N SER A 19 4.50 15.89 -5.39
CA SER A 19 4.68 17.25 -5.91
C SER A 19 4.36 17.33 -7.40
N SER A 20 4.83 16.37 -8.19
CA SER A 20 4.65 16.34 -9.65
C SER A 20 3.20 16.04 -10.04
N LEU A 21 2.53 15.10 -9.35
CA LEU A 21 1.11 14.84 -9.58
C LEU A 21 0.27 16.07 -9.21
N ALA A 22 0.49 16.67 -8.03
CA ALA A 22 -0.23 17.88 -7.65
C ALA A 22 -0.07 19.00 -8.70
N SER A 23 1.16 19.24 -9.15
CA SER A 23 1.44 20.22 -10.20
C SER A 23 0.77 19.87 -11.54
N ALA A 24 0.75 18.60 -11.95
CA ALA A 24 0.09 18.16 -13.17
C ALA A 24 -1.43 18.39 -13.12
N PHE A 25 -2.07 18.16 -11.97
CA PHE A 25 -3.49 18.44 -11.76
C PHE A 25 -3.81 19.94 -11.63
N GLU A 26 -2.83 20.79 -11.34
CA GLU A 26 -2.96 22.25 -11.36
C GLU A 26 -2.58 22.87 -12.70
N SER A 27 -2.05 22.08 -13.64
CA SER A 27 -1.62 22.56 -14.96
C SER A 27 -2.77 23.15 -15.78
N GLU A 28 -2.45 24.18 -16.58
CA GLU A 28 -3.42 24.82 -17.46
C GLU A 28 -4.01 23.84 -18.49
N GLU A 29 -3.20 22.91 -18.99
CA GLU A 29 -3.65 21.87 -19.92
C GLU A 29 -4.73 20.98 -19.29
N TYR A 30 -4.48 20.46 -18.08
CA TYR A 30 -5.46 19.63 -17.39
C TYR A 30 -6.74 20.43 -17.06
N GLN A 31 -6.60 21.64 -16.51
CA GLN A 31 -7.75 22.48 -16.16
C GLN A 31 -8.60 22.81 -17.39
N THR A 32 -7.96 23.10 -18.53
CA THR A 32 -8.65 23.38 -19.79
C THR A 32 -9.41 22.14 -20.30
N ARG A 33 -8.77 20.96 -20.32
CA ARG A 33 -9.43 19.71 -20.74
C ARG A 33 -10.58 19.34 -19.81
N ARG A 34 -10.41 19.53 -18.49
CA ARG A 34 -11.46 19.29 -17.50
C ARG A 34 -12.66 20.21 -17.70
N GLN A 35 -12.39 21.51 -17.87
CA GLN A 35 -13.43 22.51 -18.12
C GLN A 35 -14.17 22.25 -19.44
N ALA A 36 -13.48 21.81 -20.48
CA ALA A 36 -14.11 21.44 -21.75
C ALA A 36 -15.13 20.29 -21.58
N LEU A 37 -14.80 19.26 -20.79
CA LEU A 37 -15.73 18.16 -20.48
C LEU A 37 -16.93 18.63 -19.64
N GLU A 38 -16.71 19.55 -18.68
CA GLU A 38 -17.79 20.15 -17.88
C GLU A 38 -18.72 21.03 -18.75
N MET A 39 -18.15 21.79 -19.69
CA MET A 39 -18.91 22.59 -20.64
C MET A 39 -19.70 21.72 -21.63
N GLU A 40 -19.12 20.62 -22.12
CA GLU A 40 -19.80 19.64 -22.99
C GLU A 40 -21.06 19.09 -22.29
N LEU A 41 -20.97 18.77 -21.00
CA LEU A 41 -22.12 18.33 -20.21
C LEU A 41 -23.21 19.40 -20.19
N GLN A 42 -22.86 20.64 -19.85
CA GLN A 42 -23.83 21.74 -19.77
C GLN A 42 -24.48 22.03 -21.13
N GLU A 43 -23.69 22.05 -22.20
CA GLU A 43 -24.18 22.30 -23.56
C GLU A 43 -25.14 21.20 -24.02
N GLN A 44 -24.79 19.93 -23.84
CA GLN A 44 -25.66 18.81 -24.21
C GLN A 44 -26.94 18.74 -23.36
N GLN A 45 -26.87 19.12 -22.07
CA GLN A 45 -28.07 19.24 -21.23
C GLN A 45 -28.98 20.36 -21.74
N GLN A 46 -28.40 21.53 -22.05
CA GLN A 46 -29.14 22.70 -22.51
C GLN A 46 -29.73 22.48 -23.90
N GLU A 47 -29.00 21.89 -24.85
CA GLU A 47 -29.45 21.61 -26.22
C GLU A 47 -30.67 20.69 -26.24
N ARG A 48 -30.65 19.63 -25.41
CA ARG A 48 -31.78 18.68 -25.29
C ARG A 48 -33.03 19.35 -24.72
N LEU A 49 -32.86 20.26 -23.75
CA LEU A 49 -33.98 21.04 -23.19
C LEU A 49 -34.47 22.12 -24.16
N ASN A 50 -33.57 22.81 -24.86
CA ASN A 50 -33.90 23.82 -25.86
C ASN A 50 -34.70 23.21 -27.03
N THR A 51 -34.30 22.04 -27.52
CA THR A 51 -35.03 21.32 -28.58
C THR A 51 -36.48 21.02 -28.16
N LEU A 52 -36.70 20.65 -26.90
CA LEU A 52 -38.03 20.46 -26.33
C LEU A 52 -38.80 21.77 -26.19
N GLN A 53 -38.12 22.84 -25.77
CA GLN A 53 -38.70 24.17 -25.61
C GLN A 53 -39.13 24.79 -26.95
N GLU A 54 -38.35 24.60 -28.02
CA GLU A 54 -38.70 25.06 -29.37
C GLU A 54 -39.94 24.33 -29.91
N ARG A 55 -39.98 23.00 -29.80
CA ARG A 55 -41.17 22.20 -30.16
C ARG A 55 -42.40 22.58 -29.34
N ALA A 56 -42.21 22.92 -28.07
CA ALA A 56 -43.31 23.41 -27.23
C ALA A 56 -43.83 24.76 -27.74
N ARG A 57 -42.95 25.70 -28.09
CA ARG A 57 -43.34 27.01 -28.61
C ARG A 57 -44.12 26.93 -29.91
N GLU A 58 -43.75 26.04 -30.83
CA GLU A 58 -44.52 25.77 -32.07
C GLU A 58 -45.97 25.33 -31.79
N ARG A 59 -46.21 24.76 -30.60
CA ARG A 59 -47.50 24.22 -30.16
C ARG A 59 -48.21 25.09 -29.13
N ASN A 60 -47.79 26.35 -28.94
CA ASN A 60 -48.32 27.28 -27.94
C ASN A 60 -48.16 26.78 -26.49
N LEU A 61 -47.04 26.12 -26.20
CA LEU A 61 -46.67 25.61 -24.88
C LEU A 61 -45.29 26.16 -24.51
N THR A 62 -45.00 26.27 -23.22
CA THR A 62 -43.66 26.62 -22.71
C THR A 62 -43.27 25.74 -21.54
N LEU A 63 -41.97 25.50 -21.40
CA LEU A 63 -41.40 24.76 -20.27
C LEU A 63 -41.20 25.72 -19.09
N ILE A 64 -41.76 25.39 -17.92
CA ILE A 64 -41.59 26.16 -16.69
C ILE A 64 -41.05 25.29 -15.55
N ARG A 65 -40.38 25.93 -14.60
CA ARG A 65 -39.87 25.28 -13.39
C ARG A 65 -40.84 25.52 -12.24
N THR A 66 -41.42 24.44 -11.72
CA THR A 66 -42.32 24.43 -10.57
C THR A 66 -41.63 23.77 -9.37
N PRO A 67 -42.14 23.93 -8.13
CA PRO A 67 -41.61 23.21 -6.96
C PRO A 67 -41.59 21.68 -7.12
N GLY A 68 -42.46 21.13 -7.97
CA GLY A 68 -42.53 19.70 -8.31
C GLY A 68 -41.64 19.28 -9.49
N GLY A 69 -40.89 20.20 -10.10
CA GLY A 69 -40.01 19.93 -11.25
C GLY A 69 -40.38 20.71 -12.50
N LEU A 70 -39.89 20.25 -13.65
CA LEU A 70 -40.13 20.85 -14.96
C LEU A 70 -41.47 20.36 -15.54
N VAL A 71 -42.32 21.28 -15.98
CA VAL A 71 -43.63 20.98 -16.60
C VAL A 71 -43.92 21.90 -17.77
N PHE A 72 -44.72 21.43 -18.72
CA PHE A 72 -45.23 22.27 -19.80
C PHE A 72 -46.50 23.01 -19.37
N ALA A 73 -46.57 24.29 -19.71
CA ALA A 73 -47.73 25.13 -19.47
C ALA A 73 -48.21 25.80 -20.78
N PRO A 74 -49.52 25.98 -20.96
CA PRO A 74 -50.10 26.78 -22.04
C PRO A 74 -49.48 28.18 -22.17
N PHE A 75 -49.13 28.59 -23.38
CA PHE A 75 -48.47 29.86 -23.68
C PHE A 75 -49.11 30.54 -24.90
N LYS A 76 -49.68 31.73 -24.72
CA LYS A 76 -50.38 32.50 -25.77
C LYS A 76 -50.16 34.00 -25.55
N ASP A 77 -50.02 34.78 -26.61
CA ASP A 77 -49.83 36.25 -26.57
C ASP A 77 -48.69 36.74 -25.66
N GLY A 78 -47.58 35.99 -25.62
CA GLY A 78 -46.38 36.36 -24.86
C GLY A 78 -46.42 36.01 -23.36
N ASN A 79 -47.53 35.45 -22.86
CA ASN A 79 -47.69 35.09 -21.45
C ASN A 79 -48.12 33.62 -21.27
N VAL A 80 -47.77 33.06 -20.10
CA VAL A 80 -48.29 31.76 -19.65
C VAL A 80 -49.76 31.97 -19.29
N LEU A 81 -50.65 31.13 -19.82
CA LEU A 81 -52.08 31.25 -19.54
C LEU A 81 -52.37 30.74 -18.12
N GLU A 82 -53.01 31.58 -17.33
CA GLU A 82 -53.54 31.18 -16.03
C GLU A 82 -54.75 30.25 -16.20
N PRO A 83 -55.11 29.44 -15.17
CA PRO A 83 -56.19 28.46 -15.27
C PRO A 83 -57.53 29.05 -15.72
N GLU A 84 -57.83 30.29 -15.32
CA GLU A 84 -59.05 31.01 -15.71
C GLU A 84 -59.08 31.37 -17.20
N GLN A 85 -57.93 31.74 -17.76
CA GLN A 85 -57.77 32.10 -19.17
C GLN A 85 -57.77 30.87 -20.08
N PHE A 86 -57.21 29.75 -19.59
CA PHE A 86 -57.28 28.47 -20.27
C PHE A 86 -58.73 27.94 -20.34
N ASN A 87 -59.48 28.06 -19.24
CA ASN A 87 -60.89 27.63 -19.20
C ASN A 87 -61.83 28.48 -20.06
N ALA A 88 -61.43 29.70 -20.40
CA ALA A 88 -62.17 30.59 -21.30
C ALA A 88 -61.98 30.25 -22.80
N LEU A 89 -61.04 29.35 -23.14
CA LEU A 89 -60.83 28.88 -24.51
C LEU A 89 -61.92 27.89 -24.94
N PRO A 90 -62.19 27.75 -26.25
CA PRO A 90 -63.09 26.70 -26.77
C PRO A 90 -62.66 25.30 -26.32
N GLU A 91 -63.62 24.40 -26.05
CA GLU A 91 -63.33 23.02 -25.61
C GLU A 91 -62.38 22.28 -26.59
N GLU A 92 -62.52 22.51 -27.90
CA GLU A 92 -61.62 21.94 -28.92
C GLU A 92 -60.16 22.42 -28.78
N GLU A 93 -59.93 23.71 -28.44
CA GLU A 93 -58.57 24.20 -28.19
C GLU A 93 -58.00 23.65 -26.88
N GLN A 94 -58.83 23.52 -25.84
CA GLN A 94 -58.42 22.96 -24.55
C GLN A 94 -58.01 21.49 -24.67
N GLU A 95 -58.79 20.66 -25.37
CA GLU A 95 -58.44 19.25 -25.58
C GLU A 95 -57.16 19.10 -26.42
N ARG A 96 -57.00 19.89 -27.49
CA ARG A 96 -55.78 19.90 -28.30
C ARG A 96 -54.55 20.22 -27.46
N MET A 97 -54.60 21.27 -26.64
CA MET A 97 -53.46 21.66 -25.79
C MET A 97 -53.15 20.62 -24.71
N LYS A 98 -54.17 20.00 -24.10
CA LYS A 98 -53.98 18.90 -23.13
C LYS A 98 -53.27 17.70 -23.76
N ALA A 99 -53.69 17.27 -24.95
CA ALA A 99 -53.05 16.17 -25.67
C ALA A 99 -51.58 16.49 -26.02
N GLU A 100 -51.31 17.72 -26.46
CA GLU A 100 -49.94 18.16 -26.77
C GLU A 100 -49.05 18.26 -25.52
N VAL A 101 -49.61 18.67 -24.37
CA VAL A 101 -48.91 18.65 -23.08
C VAL A 101 -48.54 17.22 -22.71
N GLU A 102 -49.43 16.24 -22.83
CA GLU A 102 -49.10 14.83 -22.53
C GLU A 102 -47.96 14.31 -23.40
N VAL A 103 -47.99 14.57 -24.72
CA VAL A 103 -46.93 14.15 -25.66
C VAL A 103 -45.59 14.78 -25.31
N LEU A 104 -45.56 16.09 -25.06
CA LEU A 104 -44.32 16.78 -24.71
C LEU A 104 -43.82 16.37 -23.32
N GLN A 105 -44.72 16.14 -22.36
CA GLN A 105 -44.36 15.67 -21.02
C GLN A 105 -43.70 14.28 -21.07
N GLU A 106 -44.20 13.37 -21.93
CA GLU A 106 -43.57 12.07 -22.17
C GLU A 106 -42.16 12.23 -22.79
N GLN A 107 -41.99 13.15 -23.73
CA GLN A 107 -40.69 13.44 -24.33
C GLN A 107 -39.71 14.07 -23.31
N LEU A 108 -40.18 14.98 -22.46
CA LEU A 108 -39.39 15.54 -21.37
C LEU A 108 -38.95 14.46 -20.40
N GLN A 109 -39.83 13.52 -20.04
CA GLN A 109 -39.47 12.39 -19.19
C GLN A 109 -38.37 11.53 -19.84
N LYS A 110 -38.44 11.27 -21.15
CA LYS A 110 -37.38 10.57 -21.89
C LYS A 110 -36.05 11.31 -21.84
N VAL A 111 -36.05 12.63 -22.00
CA VAL A 111 -34.85 13.46 -21.91
C VAL A 111 -34.27 13.45 -20.50
N LEU A 112 -35.10 13.65 -19.46
CA LEU A 112 -34.68 13.59 -18.06
C LEU A 112 -34.11 12.22 -17.68
N TYR A 113 -34.67 11.13 -18.22
CA TYR A 113 -34.15 9.77 -18.00
C TYR A 113 -32.77 9.55 -18.63
N GLN A 114 -32.42 10.30 -19.68
CA GLN A 114 -31.12 10.21 -20.33
C GLN A 114 -30.05 11.10 -19.66
N MET A 115 -30.44 12.10 -18.86
CA MET A 115 -29.49 12.99 -18.18
C MET A 115 -28.49 12.25 -17.27
N PRO A 116 -28.90 11.28 -16.42
CA PRO A 116 -27.94 10.51 -15.62
C PRO A 116 -26.96 9.67 -16.45
N LYS A 117 -27.33 9.27 -17.67
CA LYS A 117 -26.41 8.56 -18.58
C LYS A 117 -25.32 9.51 -19.07
N LEU A 118 -25.72 10.71 -19.48
CA LEU A 118 -24.81 11.77 -19.90
C LEU A 118 -23.79 12.12 -18.80
N GLU A 119 -24.27 12.30 -17.57
CA GLU A 119 -23.40 12.55 -16.42
C GLU A 119 -22.41 11.40 -16.16
N ARG A 120 -22.85 10.15 -16.33
CA ARG A 120 -21.97 8.97 -16.18
C ARG A 120 -20.91 8.92 -17.28
N ASP A 121 -21.26 9.26 -18.51
CA ASP A 121 -20.35 9.26 -19.64
C ASP A 121 -19.24 10.31 -19.43
N ILE A 122 -19.61 11.55 -19.08
CA ILE A 122 -18.65 12.62 -18.75
C ILE A 122 -17.80 12.26 -17.54
N ARG A 123 -18.39 11.66 -16.49
CA ARG A 123 -17.63 11.19 -15.32
C ARG A 123 -16.62 10.10 -15.69
N THR A 124 -16.94 9.24 -16.66
CA THR A 124 -16.03 8.21 -17.14
C THR A 124 -14.86 8.85 -17.90
N ARG A 125 -15.14 9.78 -18.82
CA ARG A 125 -14.11 10.55 -19.52
C ARG A 125 -13.20 11.35 -18.58
N LEU A 126 -13.77 11.92 -17.52
CA LEU A 126 -12.97 12.60 -16.49
C LEU A 126 -12.03 11.64 -15.76
N ARG A 127 -12.46 10.41 -15.46
CA ARG A 127 -11.58 9.39 -14.88
C ARG A 127 -10.48 8.96 -15.86
N GLU A 128 -10.83 8.79 -17.13
CA GLU A 128 -9.86 8.47 -18.19
C GLU A 128 -8.81 9.59 -18.33
N LEU A 129 -9.23 10.85 -18.33
CA LEU A 129 -8.32 12.01 -18.31
C LEU A 129 -7.40 11.99 -17.09
N ASN A 130 -7.95 11.76 -15.89
CA ASN A 130 -7.15 11.66 -14.67
C ASN A 130 -6.13 10.52 -14.74
N GLN A 131 -6.54 9.38 -15.30
CA GLN A 131 -5.67 8.22 -15.48
C GLN A 131 -4.58 8.48 -16.52
N GLU A 132 -4.90 9.15 -17.63
CA GLU A 132 -3.94 9.56 -18.67
C GLU A 132 -2.85 10.44 -18.04
N ILE A 133 -3.23 11.54 -17.40
CA ILE A 133 -2.29 12.48 -16.77
C ILE A 133 -1.47 11.80 -15.68
N SER A 134 -2.11 11.03 -14.80
CA SER A 134 -1.39 10.32 -13.73
C SER A 134 -0.42 9.30 -14.28
N SER A 135 -0.83 8.52 -15.29
CA SER A 135 0.01 7.48 -15.88
C SER A 135 1.27 8.05 -16.51
N PHE A 136 1.16 9.20 -17.18
CA PHE A 136 2.30 9.89 -17.77
C PHE A 136 3.31 10.31 -16.71
N VAL A 137 2.88 11.05 -15.69
CA VAL A 137 3.74 11.51 -14.58
C VAL A 137 4.35 10.34 -13.81
N LEU A 138 3.53 9.31 -13.51
CA LEU A 138 4.00 8.11 -12.84
C LEU A 138 5.06 7.38 -13.65
N SER A 139 4.87 7.23 -14.97
CA SER A 139 5.84 6.55 -15.83
C SER A 139 7.17 7.29 -15.91
N GLU A 140 7.13 8.62 -16.07
CA GLU A 140 8.34 9.44 -16.19
C GLU A 140 9.23 9.34 -14.94
N LEU A 141 8.64 9.42 -13.74
CA LEU A 141 9.39 9.36 -12.48
C LEU A 141 9.80 7.94 -12.08
N MET A 142 9.01 6.93 -12.46
CA MET A 142 9.34 5.52 -12.17
C MET A 142 10.42 4.96 -13.09
N ASP A 143 10.49 5.42 -14.34
CA ASP A 143 11.39 4.90 -15.38
C ASP A 143 12.86 4.90 -14.95
N ASP A 144 13.30 5.94 -14.25
CA ASP A 144 14.68 6.08 -13.81
C ASP A 144 15.03 5.05 -12.71
N LEU A 145 14.14 4.84 -11.75
CA LEU A 145 14.31 3.79 -10.73
C LEU A 145 14.24 2.40 -11.36
N GLN A 146 13.31 2.15 -12.30
CA GLN A 146 13.19 0.86 -12.96
C GLN A 146 14.45 0.51 -13.76
N LYS A 147 15.05 1.48 -14.47
CA LYS A 147 16.33 1.28 -15.16
C LYS A 147 17.45 0.96 -14.17
N LYS A 148 17.52 1.69 -13.05
CA LYS A 148 18.55 1.53 -12.01
C LYS A 148 18.51 0.17 -11.32
N TYR A 149 17.33 -0.41 -11.12
CA TYR A 149 17.11 -1.69 -10.45
C TYR A 149 16.67 -2.81 -11.41
N SER A 150 16.99 -2.67 -12.71
CA SER A 150 16.56 -3.59 -13.77
C SER A 150 17.01 -5.05 -13.59
N ASP A 151 18.03 -5.29 -12.77
CA ASP A 151 18.56 -6.62 -12.44
C ASP A 151 17.89 -7.28 -11.22
N LEU A 152 16.94 -6.61 -10.56
CA LEU A 152 16.20 -7.11 -9.40
C LEU A 152 14.70 -7.25 -9.72
N PRO A 153 14.21 -8.43 -10.11
CA PRO A 153 12.81 -8.62 -10.52
C PRO A 153 11.81 -8.30 -9.41
N ASP A 154 12.12 -8.64 -8.16
CA ASP A 154 11.22 -8.38 -7.02
C ASP A 154 11.06 -6.87 -6.75
N VAL A 155 12.14 -6.10 -6.95
CA VAL A 155 12.09 -4.63 -6.83
C VAL A 155 11.26 -4.04 -7.96
N LEU A 156 11.40 -4.54 -9.19
CA LEU A 156 10.57 -4.10 -10.31
C LEU A 156 9.08 -4.41 -10.07
N ALA A 157 8.77 -5.61 -9.58
CA ALA A 157 7.40 -5.99 -9.21
C ALA A 157 6.84 -5.06 -8.12
N PHE A 158 7.63 -4.73 -7.10
CA PHE A 158 7.27 -3.76 -6.08
C PHE A 158 6.98 -2.37 -6.67
N LEU A 159 7.87 -1.83 -7.50
CA LEU A 159 7.69 -0.51 -8.12
C LEU A 159 6.44 -0.46 -9.02
N GLN A 160 6.16 -1.54 -9.77
CA GLN A 160 4.93 -1.67 -10.56
C GLN A 160 3.67 -1.71 -9.67
N ALA A 161 3.72 -2.42 -8.55
CA ALA A 161 2.62 -2.45 -7.59
C ALA A 161 2.38 -1.07 -6.97
N VAL A 162 3.44 -0.32 -6.64
CA VAL A 162 3.35 1.08 -6.18
C VAL A 162 2.70 1.95 -7.25
N GLN A 163 3.17 1.87 -8.51
CA GLN A 163 2.61 2.64 -9.62
C GLN A 163 1.11 2.39 -9.80
N GLN A 164 0.69 1.12 -9.80
CA GLN A 164 -0.71 0.74 -9.95
C GLN A 164 -1.57 1.21 -8.75
N ASP A 165 -1.04 1.08 -7.53
CA ASP A 165 -1.79 1.46 -6.33
C ASP A 165 -1.94 2.98 -6.21
N VAL A 166 -0.91 3.76 -6.54
CA VAL A 166 -0.99 5.23 -6.59
C VAL A 166 -1.99 5.68 -7.66
N GLY A 167 -1.99 5.05 -8.83
CA GLY A 167 -2.96 5.35 -9.89
C GLY A 167 -4.41 5.04 -9.50
N THR A 168 -4.65 3.96 -8.73
CA THR A 168 -6.00 3.57 -8.27
C THR A 168 -6.49 4.41 -7.10
N HIS A 169 -5.60 4.88 -6.22
CA HIS A 169 -5.93 5.66 -5.02
C HIS A 169 -5.43 7.11 -5.09
N LEU A 170 -5.42 7.69 -6.29
CA LEU A 170 -4.85 9.00 -6.58
C LEU A 170 -5.38 10.13 -5.66
N THR A 171 -6.68 10.17 -5.39
CA THR A 171 -7.29 11.18 -4.51
C THR A 171 -6.78 11.09 -3.08
N ASP A 172 -6.60 9.88 -2.56
CA ASP A 172 -6.08 9.67 -1.21
C ASP A 172 -4.58 9.97 -1.16
N PHE A 173 -3.85 9.63 -2.23
CA PHE A 173 -2.43 9.92 -2.38
C PHE A 173 -2.13 11.42 -2.42
N LEU A 174 -2.93 12.21 -3.16
CA LEU A 174 -2.82 13.66 -3.22
C LEU A 174 -3.23 14.32 -1.90
N GLY A 175 -4.31 13.84 -1.26
CA GLY A 175 -4.80 14.37 0.02
C GLY A 175 -3.96 14.02 1.25
N ALA A 176 -2.99 13.10 1.10
CA ALA A 176 -2.17 12.60 2.19
C ALA A 176 -1.28 13.67 2.85
N LYS A 177 -0.71 14.61 2.08
CA LYS A 177 0.15 15.68 2.65
C LYS A 177 -0.66 16.73 3.41
N THR A 178 -1.83 17.10 2.91
CA THR A 178 -2.73 18.08 3.54
C THR A 178 -3.26 17.58 4.88
N LYS A 179 -3.71 16.32 4.94
CA LYS A 179 -4.20 15.70 6.18
C LYS A 179 -3.09 15.53 7.24
N ALA A 180 -1.85 15.29 6.82
CA ALA A 180 -0.71 15.17 7.73
C ALA A 180 -0.29 16.53 8.34
N ALA A 181 -0.47 17.63 7.60
CA ALA A 181 -0.21 18.98 8.11
C ALA A 181 -1.29 19.44 9.11
N GLU A 182 -2.56 19.12 8.84
CA GLU A 182 -3.68 19.47 9.74
C GLU A 182 -3.66 18.65 11.04
N SER A 183 -3.26 17.38 11.00
CA SER A 183 -3.15 16.55 12.22
C SER A 183 -1.90 16.83 13.06
N ALA A 184 -0.91 17.55 12.52
CA ALA A 184 0.27 17.98 13.28
C ALA A 184 0.01 19.21 14.19
N GLU A 185 -1.12 19.91 14.03
CA GLU A 185 -1.49 21.05 14.89
C GLU A 185 -2.20 20.61 16.19
N ASP A 186 -2.84 19.44 16.23
CA ASP A 186 -3.57 18.93 17.40
C ASP A 186 -2.91 17.71 18.10
N GLU A 187 -1.98 17.01 17.45
CA GLU A 187 -1.28 15.85 18.05
C GLU A 187 0.20 16.15 18.31
N GLN A 188 0.64 15.89 19.56
CA GLN A 188 2.06 15.95 19.92
C GLN A 188 2.86 15.04 18.97
N PRO A 189 3.93 15.53 18.32
CA PRO A 189 4.71 14.73 17.39
C PRO A 189 5.40 13.61 18.17
N LEU A 190 4.87 12.39 18.06
CA LEU A 190 5.53 11.19 18.57
C LEU A 190 6.80 10.97 17.74
N PRO A 191 8.00 10.93 18.35
CA PRO A 191 9.22 10.62 17.65
C PRO A 191 9.20 9.13 17.31
N LEU A 192 8.73 8.79 16.12
CA LEU A 192 8.78 7.44 15.57
C LEU A 192 10.12 7.23 14.84
N PRO A 193 10.75 6.05 14.97
CA PRO A 193 12.01 5.75 14.30
C PRO A 193 11.77 5.66 12.79
N ASN A 194 12.18 6.71 12.06
CA ASN A 194 12.46 6.80 10.61
C ASN A 194 12.25 8.22 10.03
N GLY A 195 11.96 9.25 10.84
CA GLY A 195 12.03 10.65 10.38
C GLY A 195 11.02 11.07 9.31
N ALA A 196 10.17 10.16 8.83
CA ALA A 196 9.14 10.47 7.86
C ALA A 196 7.91 11.03 8.59
N SER A 197 7.80 12.36 8.62
CA SER A 197 6.57 13.12 8.85
C SER A 197 5.57 12.91 7.69
N SER A 198 5.33 11.64 7.35
CA SER A 198 4.47 11.22 6.25
C SER A 198 3.18 10.66 6.82
N SER A 199 2.08 10.89 6.11
CA SER A 199 0.78 10.37 6.51
C SER A 199 0.83 8.83 6.65
N PRO A 200 -0.03 8.24 7.50
CA PRO A 200 -0.18 6.78 7.56
C PRO A 200 -0.42 6.13 6.20
N PHE A 201 -1.04 6.84 5.26
CA PHE A 201 -1.27 6.37 3.91
C PHE A 201 0.03 6.24 3.10
N LEU A 202 0.92 7.23 3.12
CA LEU A 202 2.17 7.20 2.34
C LEU A 202 3.15 6.15 2.87
N ARG A 203 3.10 5.84 4.16
CA ARG A 203 3.95 4.81 4.78
C ARG A 203 3.81 3.45 4.10
N ARG A 204 2.67 3.12 3.49
CA ARG A 204 2.44 1.85 2.79
C ARG A 204 3.40 1.60 1.61
N TYR A 205 4.01 2.67 1.08
CA TYR A 205 4.96 2.59 -0.03
C TYR A 205 6.42 2.63 0.41
N SER A 206 6.69 2.75 1.71
CA SER A 206 8.06 2.79 2.23
C SER A 206 8.72 1.41 2.20
N VAL A 207 10.05 1.40 2.26
CA VAL A 207 10.85 0.16 2.31
C VAL A 207 11.40 -0.02 3.72
N ASN A 208 11.06 -1.13 4.38
CA ASN A 208 11.65 -1.48 5.66
C ASN A 208 12.98 -2.22 5.45
N LEU A 209 14.10 -1.51 5.66
CA LEU A 209 15.43 -2.11 5.59
C LEU A 209 15.72 -2.91 6.86
N LEU A 210 15.62 -4.24 6.78
CA LEU A 210 15.86 -5.14 7.91
C LEU A 210 17.34 -5.22 8.29
N VAL A 211 18.24 -5.33 7.32
CA VAL A 211 19.68 -5.49 7.56
C VAL A 211 20.45 -4.57 6.65
N ASP A 212 21.31 -3.72 7.24
CA ASP A 212 22.30 -2.94 6.51
C ASP A 212 23.70 -3.54 6.71
N ALA A 213 24.33 -3.91 5.61
CA ALA A 213 25.69 -4.45 5.56
C ALA A 213 26.63 -3.55 4.74
N SER A 214 26.29 -2.27 4.55
CA SER A 214 27.06 -1.34 3.71
C SER A 214 28.49 -1.12 4.21
N ASP A 215 28.70 -1.17 5.53
CA ASP A 215 29.99 -0.92 6.17
C ASP A 215 30.77 -2.20 6.52
N GLN A 216 30.23 -3.39 6.18
CA GLN A 216 30.86 -4.67 6.55
C GLN A 216 31.94 -5.07 5.55
N THR A 217 33.12 -5.45 6.07
CA THR A 217 34.24 -5.96 5.29
C THR A 217 34.39 -7.47 5.55
N GLY A 218 33.63 -8.28 4.81
CA GLY A 218 33.66 -9.75 4.90
C GLY A 218 32.32 -10.37 5.29
N ALA A 219 32.33 -11.68 5.56
CA ALA A 219 31.14 -12.41 5.98
C ALA A 219 30.77 -12.05 7.44
N PRO A 220 29.46 -11.86 7.75
CA PRO A 220 29.03 -11.52 9.10
C PRO A 220 29.34 -12.66 10.07
N VAL A 221 29.83 -12.33 11.26
CA VAL A 221 30.05 -13.30 12.35
C VAL A 221 29.37 -12.74 13.59
N ILE A 222 28.31 -13.41 14.05
CA ILE A 222 27.50 -12.92 15.18
C ILE A 222 27.50 -13.96 16.29
N TYR A 223 27.89 -13.55 17.50
CA TYR A 223 27.70 -14.35 18.71
C TYR A 223 26.33 -14.00 19.33
N GLU A 224 25.46 -15.00 19.46
CA GLU A 224 24.14 -14.84 20.07
C GLU A 224 24.16 -15.38 21.50
N SER A 225 24.05 -14.47 22.47
CA SER A 225 24.11 -14.81 23.89
C SER A 225 22.75 -15.09 24.50
N ASN A 226 21.64 -14.76 23.82
CA ASN A 226 20.28 -15.01 24.26
C ASN A 226 19.39 -15.50 23.08
N PRO A 227 19.56 -16.76 22.66
CA PRO A 227 18.92 -17.34 21.48
C PRO A 227 17.46 -17.72 21.74
N THR A 228 16.62 -16.74 22.08
CA THR A 228 15.16 -16.95 22.08
C THR A 228 14.66 -17.14 20.65
N TYR A 229 13.56 -17.86 20.46
CA TYR A 229 12.98 -18.08 19.13
C TYR A 229 12.84 -16.78 18.33
N LEU A 230 12.25 -15.73 18.93
CA LEU A 230 12.08 -14.42 18.29
C LEU A 230 13.40 -13.69 18.01
N ASN A 231 14.44 -13.87 18.84
CA ASN A 231 15.76 -13.31 18.56
C ASN A 231 16.45 -14.05 17.41
N LEU A 232 16.19 -15.35 17.24
CA LEU A 232 16.75 -16.14 16.14
C LEU A 232 16.10 -15.76 14.80
N VAL A 233 14.78 -15.91 14.72
CA VAL A 233 14.03 -15.80 13.47
C VAL A 233 13.48 -14.40 13.21
N GLY A 234 13.51 -13.48 14.17
CA GLY A 234 12.87 -12.17 14.03
C GLY A 234 11.42 -12.17 14.50
N ARG A 235 10.78 -11.01 14.43
CA ARG A 235 9.42 -10.80 14.95
C ARG A 235 8.70 -9.66 14.27
N VAL A 236 7.37 -9.68 14.34
CA VAL A 236 6.51 -8.54 14.01
C VAL A 236 6.09 -7.88 15.32
N GLU A 237 6.48 -6.63 15.52
CA GLU A 237 6.08 -5.86 16.70
C GLU A 237 4.68 -5.26 16.53
N GLN A 238 4.06 -4.94 17.67
CA GLN A 238 2.77 -4.27 17.74
C GLN A 238 2.93 -2.99 18.56
N MET A 239 2.33 -1.91 18.10
CA MET A 239 2.27 -0.64 18.83
C MET A 239 0.86 -0.43 19.37
N ALA A 240 0.77 0.02 20.62
CA ALA A 240 -0.51 0.40 21.21
C ALA A 240 -0.82 1.86 20.85
N THR A 241 -1.87 2.09 20.07
CA THR A 241 -2.36 3.41 19.70
C THR A 241 -3.83 3.53 20.13
N MET A 242 -4.13 4.46 21.03
CA MET A 242 -5.49 4.68 21.57
C MET A 242 -6.18 3.40 22.09
N GLY A 243 -5.41 2.49 22.70
CA GLY A 243 -5.92 1.22 23.23
C GLY A 243 -6.13 0.11 22.19
N ALA A 244 -5.91 0.38 20.91
CA ALA A 244 -5.84 -0.63 19.85
C ALA A 244 -4.38 -1.03 19.61
N LEU A 245 -4.15 -2.33 19.34
CA LEU A 245 -2.85 -2.82 18.89
C LEU A 245 -2.80 -2.73 17.36
N ILE A 246 -1.86 -1.96 16.84
CA ILE A 246 -1.63 -1.76 15.41
C ILE A 246 -0.30 -2.41 15.03
N THR A 247 -0.27 -3.02 13.85
CA THR A 247 0.95 -3.58 13.26
C THR A 247 1.03 -3.22 11.78
N ASP A 248 2.24 -2.99 11.28
CA ASP A 248 2.54 -2.76 9.87
C ASP A 248 3.93 -3.35 9.54
N PHE A 249 4.29 -3.37 8.26
CA PHE A 249 5.54 -3.97 7.80
C PHE A 249 6.80 -3.25 8.33
N SER A 250 6.70 -2.00 8.78
CA SER A 250 7.82 -1.27 9.39
C SER A 250 8.16 -1.77 10.81
N LEU A 251 7.22 -2.48 11.43
CA LEU A 251 7.38 -3.11 12.74
C LEU A 251 7.96 -4.53 12.65
N ILE A 252 8.30 -5.00 11.45
CA ILE A 252 9.09 -6.22 11.26
C ILE A 252 10.52 -5.95 11.74
N LYS A 253 11.00 -6.75 12.70
CA LYS A 253 12.36 -6.68 13.26
C LYS A 253 13.18 -7.92 12.87
N PRO A 254 14.41 -7.74 12.40
CA PRO A 254 15.29 -8.85 12.02
C PRO A 254 15.74 -9.66 13.25
N GLY A 255 15.80 -10.97 13.08
CA GLY A 255 16.50 -11.87 13.98
C GLY A 255 18.02 -11.92 13.75
N VAL A 256 18.74 -12.72 14.53
CA VAL A 256 20.17 -12.94 14.35
C VAL A 256 20.47 -13.67 13.05
N LEU A 257 19.60 -14.61 12.65
CA LEU A 257 19.78 -15.37 11.41
C LEU A 257 19.63 -14.45 10.18
N HIS A 258 18.79 -13.42 10.26
CA HIS A 258 18.70 -12.39 9.23
C HIS A 258 20.01 -11.61 9.11
N ARG A 259 20.57 -11.17 10.24
CA ARG A 259 21.80 -10.36 10.27
C ARG A 259 23.05 -11.15 9.88
N ALA A 260 23.05 -12.46 10.13
CA ALA A 260 24.17 -13.34 9.82
C ALA A 260 24.03 -14.09 8.49
N ASN A 261 22.99 -13.81 7.70
CA ASN A 261 22.78 -14.44 6.41
C ASN A 261 23.98 -14.14 5.48
N GLY A 262 24.53 -15.17 4.84
CA GLY A 262 25.80 -15.17 4.11
C GLY A 262 27.05 -15.36 4.99
N GLY A 263 26.90 -15.68 6.28
CA GLY A 263 28.02 -15.78 7.23
C GLY A 263 27.83 -16.82 8.33
N TYR A 264 28.16 -16.43 9.58
CA TYR A 264 28.28 -17.33 10.72
C TYR A 264 27.51 -16.82 11.93
N VAL A 265 26.84 -17.74 12.63
CA VAL A 265 26.31 -17.49 13.98
C VAL A 265 26.96 -18.44 14.96
N ILE A 266 27.49 -17.89 16.05
CA ILE A 266 28.03 -18.65 17.17
C ILE A 266 26.99 -18.62 18.28
N ILE A 267 26.57 -19.79 18.78
CA ILE A 267 25.52 -19.89 19.80
C ILE A 267 25.93 -20.90 20.86
N ASP A 268 25.65 -20.59 22.12
CA ASP A 268 25.79 -21.56 23.21
C ASP A 268 24.67 -22.61 23.12
N ALA A 269 25.03 -23.88 23.01
CA ALA A 269 24.10 -24.98 22.78
C ALA A 269 23.11 -25.16 23.95
N ASP A 270 23.57 -24.99 25.18
CA ASP A 270 22.73 -25.05 26.38
C ASP A 270 21.62 -23.99 26.34
N LYS A 271 21.91 -22.78 25.88
CA LYS A 271 20.94 -21.68 25.79
C LYS A 271 19.90 -21.92 24.72
N VAL A 272 20.28 -22.45 23.55
CA VAL A 272 19.29 -22.76 22.50
C VAL A 272 18.32 -23.86 22.95
N LEU A 273 18.83 -24.85 23.67
CA LEU A 273 18.03 -25.98 24.14
C LEU A 273 17.12 -25.63 25.32
N THR A 274 17.52 -24.66 26.16
CA THR A 274 16.71 -24.22 27.31
C THR A 274 15.66 -23.18 26.96
N ASN A 275 15.82 -22.45 25.87
CA ASN A 275 14.82 -21.50 25.38
C ASN A 275 13.70 -22.23 24.63
N PRO A 276 12.43 -22.08 25.05
CA PRO A 276 11.31 -22.73 24.36
C PRO A 276 11.28 -22.41 22.87
N TYR A 277 11.08 -23.44 22.05
CA TYR A 277 10.96 -23.39 20.58
C TYR A 277 12.21 -22.91 19.82
N ALA A 278 13.27 -22.47 20.50
CA ALA A 278 14.46 -21.96 19.85
C ALA A 278 15.21 -23.05 19.08
N TRP A 279 15.36 -24.24 19.69
CA TRP A 279 16.00 -25.40 19.04
C TRP A 279 15.24 -25.87 17.81
N ASP A 280 13.94 -26.13 17.95
CA ASP A 280 13.11 -26.58 16.82
C ASP A 280 13.03 -25.52 15.72
N GLY A 281 12.91 -24.24 16.10
CA GLY A 281 12.94 -23.12 15.16
C GLY A 281 14.25 -23.02 14.38
N LEU A 282 15.39 -23.20 15.06
CA LEU A 282 16.70 -23.23 14.43
C LEU A 282 16.83 -24.42 13.47
N LYS A 283 16.44 -25.63 13.89
CA LYS A 283 16.48 -26.82 13.05
C LYS A 283 15.65 -26.64 11.78
N ARG A 284 14.40 -26.17 11.92
CA ARG A 284 13.51 -25.88 10.79
C ARG A 284 14.13 -24.87 9.82
N ALA A 285 14.68 -23.77 10.33
CA ALA A 285 15.31 -22.76 9.48
C ALA A 285 16.49 -23.34 8.67
N LEU A 286 17.29 -24.22 9.27
CA LEU A 286 18.42 -24.88 8.61
C LEU A 286 18.00 -25.98 7.63
N GLU A 287 16.96 -26.75 7.97
CA GLU A 287 16.43 -27.83 7.14
C GLU A 287 15.79 -27.29 5.86
N PHE A 288 14.90 -26.31 5.98
CA PHE A 288 14.21 -25.69 4.85
C PHE A 288 15.06 -24.63 4.14
N ARG A 289 16.16 -24.19 4.76
CA ARG A 289 17.03 -23.11 4.26
C ARG A 289 16.25 -21.83 3.97
N GLU A 290 15.31 -21.52 4.83
CA GLU A 290 14.50 -20.31 4.75
C GLU A 290 14.17 -19.78 6.15
N LEU A 291 14.04 -18.46 6.26
CA LEU A 291 13.62 -17.75 7.46
C LEU A 291 12.17 -17.38 7.34
N ARG A 292 11.36 -17.84 8.30
CA ARG A 292 9.95 -17.49 8.43
C ARG A 292 9.73 -16.73 9.73
N ILE A 293 9.17 -15.53 9.62
CA ILE A 293 8.78 -14.74 10.79
C ILE A 293 7.36 -15.17 11.16
N GLU A 294 7.26 -16.13 12.07
CA GLU A 294 5.99 -16.66 12.57
C GLU A 294 5.87 -16.40 14.07
N SER A 295 4.67 -16.11 14.58
CA SER A 295 4.44 -16.04 16.02
C SER A 295 4.20 -17.43 16.60
N PRO A 296 4.88 -17.84 17.69
CA PRO A 296 4.56 -19.09 18.39
C PRO A 296 3.08 -19.17 18.83
N MET A 297 2.46 -18.05 19.16
CA MET A 297 1.04 -18.00 19.53
C MET A 297 0.10 -18.25 18.34
N GLN A 298 0.52 -17.88 17.12
CA GLN A 298 -0.20 -18.22 15.89
C GLN A 298 -0.09 -19.70 15.55
N MET A 299 1.11 -20.29 15.74
CA MET A 299 1.29 -21.75 15.58
C MET A 299 0.34 -22.53 16.50
N MET A 300 0.07 -22.01 17.69
CA MET A 300 -0.85 -22.61 18.66
C MET A 300 -2.33 -22.23 18.45
N SER A 301 -2.66 -21.45 17.40
CA SER A 301 -4.01 -20.91 17.16
C SER A 301 -4.60 -20.12 18.34
N LEU A 302 -3.76 -19.58 19.23
CA LEU A 302 -4.16 -18.89 20.45
C LEU A 302 -4.48 -17.40 20.23
N THR A 303 -4.44 -16.92 18.99
CA THR A 303 -4.71 -15.51 18.64
C THR A 303 -5.47 -15.43 17.32
N THR A 304 -6.57 -14.68 17.28
CA THR A 304 -7.46 -14.51 16.11
C THR A 304 -7.23 -13.20 15.35
N THR A 305 -6.26 -12.39 15.77
CA THR A 305 -5.91 -11.13 15.13
C THR A 305 -5.17 -11.39 13.82
N VAL A 306 -5.70 -10.86 12.71
CA VAL A 306 -4.99 -10.81 11.42
C VAL A 306 -3.60 -10.23 11.66
N SER A 307 -2.58 -10.99 11.28
CA SER A 307 -1.18 -10.60 11.44
C SER A 307 -0.53 -10.58 10.08
N LEU A 308 0.53 -9.80 9.97
CA LEU A 308 1.37 -9.81 8.78
C LEU A 308 2.04 -11.18 8.67
N GLU A 309 2.01 -11.73 7.47
CA GLU A 309 2.72 -12.95 7.10
C GLU A 309 3.80 -12.57 6.07
N PRO A 310 5.01 -12.20 6.51
CA PRO A 310 6.11 -11.88 5.60
C PRO A 310 6.48 -13.11 4.77
N GLU A 311 6.86 -12.88 3.52
CA GLU A 311 7.37 -13.94 2.66
C GLU A 311 8.65 -14.57 3.25
N PRO A 312 8.81 -15.90 3.19
CA PRO A 312 10.03 -16.57 3.64
C PRO A 312 11.28 -16.06 2.91
N ILE A 313 12.38 -15.87 3.67
CA ILE A 313 13.65 -15.37 3.12
C ILE A 313 14.65 -16.52 3.00
N PRO A 314 15.29 -16.76 1.84
CA PRO A 314 16.33 -17.78 1.70
C PRO A 314 17.47 -17.59 2.72
N LEU A 315 17.87 -18.69 3.36
CA LEU A 315 18.88 -18.72 4.41
C LEU A 315 20.14 -19.45 3.94
N ASP A 316 21.27 -18.74 3.99
CA ASP A 316 22.62 -19.26 3.79
C ASP A 316 23.48 -18.87 5.00
N VAL A 317 23.49 -19.70 6.05
CA VAL A 317 24.24 -19.40 7.27
C VAL A 317 24.94 -20.64 7.79
N LYS A 318 26.10 -20.45 8.41
CA LYS A 318 26.84 -21.49 9.13
C LYS A 318 26.66 -21.29 10.63
N ILE A 319 26.13 -22.31 11.31
CA ILE A 319 25.94 -22.27 12.75
C ILE A 319 27.11 -22.99 13.43
N VAL A 320 27.71 -22.33 14.42
CA VAL A 320 28.71 -22.89 15.31
C VAL A 320 28.08 -22.99 16.69
N LEU A 321 27.80 -24.22 17.13
CA LEU A 321 27.35 -24.49 18.49
C LEU A 321 28.55 -24.68 19.41
N ILE A 322 28.55 -23.96 20.54
CA ILE A 322 29.54 -24.11 21.60
C ILE A 322 28.84 -24.78 22.79
N GLY A 323 29.42 -25.85 23.31
CA GLY A 323 28.85 -26.57 24.45
C GLY A 323 29.82 -27.59 25.03
N ASP A 324 29.42 -28.21 26.14
CA ASP A 324 30.22 -29.25 26.76
C ASP A 324 30.19 -30.56 25.94
N ARG A 325 31.21 -31.40 26.12
CA ARG A 325 31.36 -32.68 25.41
C ARG A 325 30.18 -33.63 25.69
N ARG A 326 29.58 -33.56 26.89
CA ARG A 326 28.45 -34.43 27.27
C ARG A 326 27.19 -34.07 26.48
N LEU A 327 26.93 -32.78 26.30
CA LEU A 327 25.78 -32.25 25.59
C LEU A 327 25.81 -32.66 24.12
N TYR A 328 27.00 -32.62 23.50
CA TYR A 328 27.20 -33.14 22.15
C TYR A 328 26.74 -34.61 22.02
N TYR A 329 27.20 -35.49 22.92
CA TYR A 329 26.82 -36.90 22.87
C TYR A 329 25.33 -37.13 23.14
N LEU A 330 24.73 -36.35 24.04
CA LEU A 330 23.28 -36.40 24.27
C LEU A 330 22.50 -36.01 23.01
N LEU A 331 22.86 -34.90 22.35
CA LEU A 331 22.21 -34.47 21.11
C LEU A 331 22.40 -35.51 20.00
N SER A 332 23.62 -36.00 19.80
CA SER A 332 23.91 -37.03 18.80
C SER A 332 23.14 -38.34 19.01
N GLN A 333 22.77 -38.68 20.24
CA GLN A 333 22.07 -39.92 20.54
C GLN A 333 20.54 -39.77 20.50
N TYR A 334 20.02 -38.63 20.96
CA TYR A 334 18.58 -38.44 21.19
C TYR A 334 17.90 -37.55 20.16
N ASP A 335 18.63 -36.73 19.40
CA ASP A 335 18.08 -35.92 18.32
C ASP A 335 18.52 -36.50 16.95
N PRO A 336 17.59 -37.09 16.18
CA PRO A 336 17.93 -37.74 14.90
C PRO A 336 18.46 -36.74 13.85
N ASP A 337 18.02 -35.48 13.92
CA ASP A 337 18.37 -34.46 12.91
C ASP A 337 19.74 -33.83 13.20
N PHE A 338 20.23 -33.96 14.45
CA PHE A 338 21.42 -33.24 14.91
C PHE A 338 22.66 -33.53 14.06
N ASN A 339 22.94 -34.81 13.79
CA ASN A 339 24.11 -35.20 12.99
C ASN A 339 23.96 -34.89 11.50
N GLU A 340 22.73 -34.72 11.01
CA GLU A 340 22.46 -34.30 9.63
C GLU A 340 22.72 -32.80 9.46
N LEU A 341 22.35 -31.99 10.46
CA LEU A 341 22.52 -30.54 10.47
C LEU A 341 23.94 -30.12 10.89
N PHE A 342 24.52 -30.76 11.91
CA PHE A 342 25.82 -30.43 12.51
C PHE A 342 26.87 -31.50 12.22
N LYS A 343 27.39 -31.49 10.99
CA LYS A 343 28.25 -32.56 10.44
C LYS A 343 29.70 -32.56 10.96
N VAL A 344 30.17 -31.44 11.50
CA VAL A 344 31.57 -31.25 11.90
C VAL A 344 31.64 -31.06 13.40
N ALA A 345 32.29 -31.99 14.08
CA ALA A 345 32.64 -31.86 15.49
C ALA A 345 34.09 -31.39 15.62
N ALA A 346 34.31 -30.26 16.31
CA ALA A 346 35.63 -29.78 16.69
C ALA A 346 35.78 -29.92 18.21
N ASP A 347 36.46 -30.99 18.64
CA ASP A 347 36.71 -31.25 20.05
C ASP A 347 38.04 -30.62 20.47
N PHE A 348 38.01 -29.80 21.52
CA PHE A 348 39.21 -29.22 22.11
C PHE A 348 39.73 -30.16 23.21
N GLY A 349 41.01 -30.52 23.11
CA GLY A 349 41.66 -31.35 24.12
C GLY A 349 41.79 -30.62 25.45
N ASP A 350 41.60 -31.37 26.54
CA ASP A 350 41.75 -30.86 27.91
C ASP A 350 43.24 -30.82 28.35
N GLU A 351 44.12 -31.36 27.52
CA GLU A 351 45.57 -31.47 27.76
C GLU A 351 46.35 -30.91 26.56
N LEU A 352 47.49 -30.27 26.85
CA LEU A 352 48.43 -29.78 25.85
C LEU A 352 49.78 -30.47 26.02
N VAL A 353 50.41 -30.85 24.91
CA VAL A 353 51.78 -31.39 24.93
C VAL A 353 52.72 -30.29 25.41
N ARG A 354 53.43 -30.55 26.50
CA ARG A 354 54.41 -29.61 27.06
C ARG A 354 55.68 -29.59 26.22
N ASN A 355 55.91 -28.52 25.48
CA ASN A 355 57.15 -28.26 24.75
C ASN A 355 57.44 -26.75 24.73
N ASN A 356 58.64 -26.35 24.26
CA ASN A 356 59.06 -24.95 24.29
C ASN A 356 58.11 -24.02 23.49
N GLU A 357 57.45 -24.52 22.44
CA GLU A 357 56.52 -23.73 21.63
C GLU A 357 55.19 -23.50 22.35
N THR A 358 54.60 -24.55 22.93
CA THR A 358 53.35 -24.45 23.70
C THR A 358 53.55 -23.66 25.00
N GLU A 359 54.70 -23.80 25.66
CA GLU A 359 55.06 -22.97 26.82
C GLU A 359 55.16 -21.47 26.43
N ALA A 360 55.77 -21.15 25.29
CA ALA A 360 55.87 -19.78 24.80
C ALA A 360 54.52 -19.19 24.37
N LEU A 361 53.64 -19.99 23.75
CA LEU A 361 52.28 -19.57 23.40
C LEU A 361 51.42 -19.35 24.63
N TYR A 362 51.49 -20.25 25.62
CA TYR A 362 50.76 -20.14 26.88
C TYR A 362 51.15 -18.88 27.66
N ALA A 363 52.43 -18.51 27.68
CA ALA A 363 52.91 -17.31 28.35
C ALA A 363 52.47 -15.98 27.68
N ARG A 364 51.89 -16.02 26.47
CA ARG A 364 51.38 -14.83 25.76
C ARG A 364 49.89 -14.57 25.99
N VAL A 365 49.16 -15.58 26.46
CA VAL A 365 47.75 -15.48 26.86
C VAL A 365 47.70 -14.92 28.28
#